data_AF-A0A3B4T2G2-F1
#
_entry.id   AF-A0A3B4T2G2-F1
#
_cell.length_a   1.000
_cell.length_b   1.000
_cell.length_c   1.000
_cell.angle_alpha   90.00
_cell.angle_beta   90.00
_cell.angle_gamma   90.00
#
_symmetry.space_group_name_H-M   'P 1'
#
loop_
_entity.id
_entity.type
_entity.pdbx_description
1 polymer ?
#
loop_
_entity_poly.entity_id
_entity_poly.type
_entity_poly.pdbx_seq_one_letter_code
_entity_poly.pdbx_strand_id
1 'polypeptide(L)'
;MALTDADVQKQIKHMMAFIEQEANEKVEEIDAKAEEEFNIEKGRLVQTQRVKIMEYYEKKEKQIEQHKKIQMSNLMNQARLKVLRARDDMITGFYQLLEPKVTIRCRQQDVEMVQTAVIKNIPIYKEAVKSNIDVRIDQERFLPSEICGGVEVYNDNGKIKVSNTLESRLELMAHQMMPEIRVNLFGANPNRKFMD
;
A
#
# COMPACT_ATOMS: atom_id res chain seq x y z
N MET A 1 -78.67 -7.63 68.15
CA MET A 1 -77.66 -8.45 68.86
C MET A 1 -76.31 -7.80 68.64
N ALA A 2 -75.62 -7.39 69.71
CA ALA A 2 -74.26 -6.88 69.59
C ALA A 2 -73.35 -8.03 69.13
N LEU A 3 -72.47 -7.77 68.17
CA LEU A 3 -71.47 -8.75 67.73
C LEU A 3 -70.65 -9.19 68.94
N THR A 4 -70.36 -10.49 69.04
CA THR A 4 -69.51 -11.00 70.11
C THR A 4 -68.06 -10.61 69.84
N ASP A 5 -67.29 -10.38 70.91
CA ASP A 5 -65.87 -9.94 70.80
C ASP A 5 -65.01 -10.92 69.98
N ALA A 6 -65.39 -12.20 69.96
CA ALA A 6 -64.78 -13.24 69.13
C ALA A 6 -65.03 -13.06 67.62
N ASP A 7 -66.20 -12.53 67.23
CA ASP A 7 -66.54 -12.25 65.83
C ASP A 7 -65.79 -11.00 65.33
N VAL A 8 -65.64 -10.01 66.20
CA VAL A 8 -64.82 -8.80 65.92
C VAL A 8 -63.35 -9.19 65.74
N GLN A 9 -62.79 -10.06 66.60
CA GLN A 9 -61.42 -10.56 66.42
C GLN A 9 -61.23 -11.37 65.14
N LYS A 10 -62.23 -12.16 64.71
CA LYS A 10 -62.19 -12.87 63.43
C LYS A 10 -62.18 -11.90 62.24
N GLN A 11 -62.99 -10.84 62.28
CA GLN A 11 -62.98 -9.81 61.23
C GLN A 11 -61.65 -9.06 61.17
N ILE A 12 -61.05 -8.71 62.32
CA ILE A 12 -59.73 -8.07 62.35
C ILE A 12 -58.66 -8.99 61.75
N LYS A 13 -58.65 -10.29 62.11
CA LYS A 13 -57.73 -11.27 61.51
C LYS A 13 -57.91 -11.41 60.00
N HIS A 14 -59.16 -11.42 59.53
CA HIS A 14 -59.47 -11.46 58.10
C HIS A 14 -58.98 -10.19 57.37
N MET A 15 -59.18 -9.01 57.97
CA MET A 15 -58.65 -7.75 57.42
C MET A 15 -57.12 -7.74 57.39
N MET A 16 -56.45 -8.22 58.46
CA MET A 16 -54.99 -8.32 58.48
C MET A 16 -54.46 -9.25 57.39
N ALA A 17 -55.09 -10.42 57.19
CA ALA A 17 -54.72 -11.36 56.15
C ALA A 17 -54.92 -10.77 54.74
N PHE A 18 -55.98 -9.98 54.53
CA PHE A 18 -56.20 -9.28 53.26
C PHE A 18 -55.12 -8.24 52.98
N ILE A 19 -54.74 -7.44 53.98
CA ILE A 19 -53.66 -6.44 53.85
C ILE A 19 -52.32 -7.13 53.56
N GLU A 20 -52.04 -8.24 54.22
CA GLU A 20 -50.82 -9.02 54.00
C GLU A 20 -50.79 -9.64 52.59
N GLN A 21 -51.93 -10.18 52.12
CA GLN A 21 -52.04 -10.68 50.75
C GLN A 21 -51.87 -9.57 49.71
N GLU A 22 -52.52 -8.42 49.89
CA GLU A 22 -52.41 -7.28 48.99
C GLU A 22 -50.97 -6.72 48.95
N ALA A 23 -50.29 -6.70 50.10
CA ALA A 23 -48.88 -6.33 50.17
C ALA A 23 -47.99 -7.33 49.42
N ASN A 24 -48.22 -8.64 49.59
CA ASN A 24 -47.45 -9.68 48.89
C ASN A 24 -47.67 -9.65 47.38
N GLU A 25 -48.92 -9.50 46.93
CA GLU A 25 -49.25 -9.34 45.49
C GLU A 25 -48.58 -8.09 44.90
N LYS A 26 -48.52 -6.99 45.67
CA LYS A 26 -47.81 -5.77 45.23
C LYS A 26 -46.30 -5.96 45.14
N VAL A 27 -45.69 -6.73 46.02
CA VAL A 27 -44.26 -7.06 45.96
C VAL A 27 -43.97 -7.89 44.71
N GLU A 28 -44.76 -8.94 44.45
CA GLU A 28 -44.59 -9.76 43.24
C GLU A 28 -44.79 -8.95 41.94
N GLU A 29 -45.75 -8.03 41.92
CA GLU A 29 -45.96 -7.13 40.77
C GLU A 29 -44.76 -6.21 40.51
N ILE A 30 -44.13 -5.70 41.58
CA ILE A 30 -42.94 -4.84 41.47
C ILE A 30 -41.74 -5.64 40.96
N ASP A 31 -41.51 -6.84 41.51
CA ASP A 31 -40.39 -7.68 41.12
C ASP A 31 -40.51 -8.14 39.66
N ALA A 32 -41.71 -8.55 39.23
CA ALA A 32 -41.96 -8.92 37.84
C ALA A 32 -41.71 -7.75 36.87
N LYS A 33 -42.14 -6.52 37.23
CA LYS A 33 -41.89 -5.33 36.43
C LYS A 33 -40.41 -4.94 36.40
N ALA A 34 -39.72 -5.05 37.52
CA ALA A 34 -38.29 -4.77 37.60
C ALA A 34 -37.47 -5.71 36.72
N GLU A 35 -37.83 -7.01 36.69
CA GLU A 35 -37.16 -7.98 35.82
C GLU A 35 -37.47 -7.75 34.34
N GLU A 36 -38.70 -7.38 33.99
CA GLU A 36 -39.07 -7.02 32.62
C GLU A 36 -38.30 -5.79 32.13
N GLU A 37 -38.27 -4.71 32.92
CA GLU A 37 -37.54 -3.49 32.60
C GLU A 37 -36.02 -3.74 32.47
N PHE A 38 -35.44 -4.54 33.37
CA PHE A 38 -34.03 -4.91 33.31
C PHE A 38 -33.70 -5.62 31.99
N ASN A 39 -34.52 -6.59 31.58
CA ASN A 39 -34.29 -7.35 30.35
C ASN A 39 -34.43 -6.48 29.10
N ILE A 40 -35.40 -5.57 29.07
CA ILE A 40 -35.59 -4.61 27.98
C ILE A 40 -34.36 -3.70 27.87
N GLU A 41 -33.93 -3.10 28.98
CA GLU A 41 -32.85 -2.10 28.95
C GLU A 41 -31.49 -2.73 28.66
N LYS A 42 -31.22 -3.93 29.21
CA LYS A 42 -30.07 -4.75 28.84
C LYS A 42 -30.07 -5.09 27.36
N GLY A 43 -31.21 -5.50 26.81
CA GLY A 43 -31.39 -5.77 25.38
C GLY A 43 -31.05 -4.53 24.54
N ARG A 44 -31.59 -3.37 24.91
CA ARG A 44 -31.38 -2.09 24.22
C ARG A 44 -29.90 -1.69 24.20
N LEU A 45 -29.22 -1.77 25.34
CA LEU A 45 -27.78 -1.46 25.46
C LEU A 45 -26.94 -2.38 24.58
N VAL A 46 -27.19 -3.69 24.63
CA VAL A 46 -26.45 -4.68 23.84
C VAL A 46 -26.67 -4.45 22.34
N GLN A 47 -27.91 -4.24 21.90
CA GLN A 47 -28.19 -4.01 20.48
C GLN A 47 -27.56 -2.71 19.98
N THR A 48 -27.64 -1.63 20.77
CA THR A 48 -27.01 -0.35 20.43
C THR A 48 -25.50 -0.50 20.24
N GLN A 49 -24.83 -1.23 21.14
CA GLN A 49 -23.40 -1.43 21.04
C GLN A 49 -23.02 -2.40 19.92
N ARG A 50 -23.83 -3.44 19.66
CA ARG A 50 -23.63 -4.35 18.53
C ARG A 50 -23.64 -3.61 17.20
N VAL A 51 -24.61 -2.71 16.98
CA VAL A 51 -24.68 -1.91 15.75
C VAL A 51 -23.42 -1.06 15.58
N LYS A 52 -22.97 -0.37 16.64
CA LYS A 52 -21.72 0.42 16.59
C LYS A 52 -20.49 -0.43 16.26
N ILE A 53 -20.40 -1.63 16.82
CA ILE A 53 -19.31 -2.57 16.53
C ILE A 53 -19.38 -3.01 15.07
N MET A 54 -20.56 -3.37 14.56
CA MET A 54 -20.75 -3.76 13.17
C MET A 54 -20.34 -2.63 12.20
N GLU A 55 -20.79 -1.40 12.44
CA GLU A 55 -20.41 -0.24 11.62
C GLU A 55 -18.90 0.04 11.64
N TYR A 56 -18.25 -0.11 12.81
CA TYR A 56 -16.81 0.05 12.95
C TYR A 56 -16.04 -0.98 12.10
N TYR A 57 -16.43 -2.26 12.18
CA TYR A 57 -15.78 -3.31 11.41
C TYR A 57 -16.06 -3.19 9.91
N GLU A 58 -17.27 -2.80 9.50
CA GLU A 58 -17.60 -2.59 8.09
C GLU A 58 -16.75 -1.46 7.48
N LYS A 59 -16.57 -0.35 8.21
CA LYS A 59 -15.67 0.74 7.77
C LYS A 59 -14.23 0.27 7.66
N LYS A 60 -13.75 -0.51 8.65
CA LYS A 60 -12.38 -1.03 8.67
C LYS A 60 -12.13 -2.01 7.53
N GLU A 61 -13.10 -2.86 7.21
CA GLU A 61 -13.03 -3.81 6.09
C GLU A 61 -12.94 -3.08 4.74
N LYS A 62 -13.82 -2.09 4.51
CA LYS A 62 -13.77 -1.26 3.28
C LYS A 62 -12.44 -0.53 3.13
N GLN A 63 -11.88 -0.01 4.22
CA GLN A 63 -10.58 0.67 4.20
C GLN A 63 -9.44 -0.29 3.85
N ILE A 64 -9.44 -1.49 4.41
CA ILE A 64 -8.45 -2.54 4.10
C ILE A 64 -8.55 -2.97 2.64
N GLU A 65 -9.76 -3.14 2.11
CA GLU A 65 -9.96 -3.54 0.72
C GLU A 65 -9.44 -2.47 -0.26
N GLN A 66 -9.76 -1.20 0.00
CA GLN A 66 -9.24 -0.08 -0.79
C GLN A 66 -7.72 0.00 -0.72
N HIS A 67 -7.14 -0.12 0.49
CA HIS A 67 -5.70 -0.10 0.67
C HIS A 67 -5.01 -1.24 -0.08
N LYS A 68 -5.57 -2.45 -0.05
CA LYS A 68 -5.07 -3.61 -0.79
C LYS A 68 -5.11 -3.37 -2.31
N LYS A 69 -6.19 -2.76 -2.84
CA LYS A 69 -6.29 -2.38 -4.26
C LYS A 69 -5.24 -1.34 -4.65
N ILE A 70 -5.02 -0.32 -3.83
CA ILE A 70 -3.99 0.70 -4.06
C ILE A 70 -2.59 0.08 -4.03
N GLN A 71 -2.29 -0.76 -3.04
CA GLN A 71 -1.00 -1.45 -2.94
C GLN A 71 -0.73 -2.33 -4.15
N MET A 72 -1.72 -3.12 -4.58
CA MET A 72 -1.58 -3.96 -5.77
C MET A 72 -1.34 -3.12 -7.03
N SER A 73 -2.11 -2.05 -7.21
CA SER A 73 -1.94 -1.12 -8.34
C SER A 73 -0.55 -0.47 -8.33
N ASN A 74 -0.08 -0.01 -7.17
CA ASN A 74 1.24 0.59 -7.01
C ASN A 74 2.36 -0.41 -7.33
N LEU A 75 2.25 -1.66 -6.87
CA LEU A 75 3.21 -2.71 -7.16
C LEU A 75 3.28 -3.02 -8.65
N MET A 76 2.12 -3.16 -9.31
CA MET A 76 2.03 -3.40 -10.75
C MET A 76 2.58 -2.23 -11.55
N ASN A 77 2.28 -0.99 -11.16
CA ASN A 77 2.80 0.19 -11.82
C ASN A 77 4.32 0.33 -11.65
N GLN A 78 4.86 0.04 -10.46
CA GLN A 78 6.30 0.00 -10.22
C GLN A 78 6.99 -1.05 -11.11
N ALA A 79 6.45 -2.26 -11.19
CA ALA A 79 6.96 -3.30 -12.08
C ALA A 79 6.92 -2.86 -13.55
N ARG A 80 5.81 -2.26 -13.99
CA ARG A 80 5.66 -1.70 -15.34
C ARG A 80 6.71 -0.63 -15.64
N LEU A 81 6.91 0.32 -14.73
CA LEU A 81 7.90 1.39 -14.88
C LEU A 81 9.33 0.85 -14.93
N LYS A 82 9.66 -0.18 -14.14
CA LYS A 82 10.98 -0.84 -14.21
C LYS A 82 11.25 -1.42 -15.60
N VAL A 83 10.29 -2.15 -16.16
CA VAL A 83 10.42 -2.72 -17.51
C VAL A 83 10.54 -1.63 -18.58
N LEU A 84 9.74 -0.56 -18.50
CA LEU A 84 9.82 0.56 -19.43
C LEU A 84 11.17 1.28 -19.35
N ARG A 85 11.70 1.51 -18.15
CA ARG A 85 13.04 2.11 -17.98
C ARG A 85 14.14 1.23 -18.56
N ALA A 86 14.13 -0.08 -18.25
CA ALA A 86 15.10 -1.02 -18.82
C ALA A 86 15.02 -1.07 -20.35
N ARG A 87 13.80 -0.93 -20.90
CA ARG A 87 13.57 -0.83 -22.33
C ARG A 87 14.24 0.40 -22.93
N ASP A 88 13.97 1.57 -22.36
CA ASP A 88 14.51 2.86 -22.82
C ASP A 88 16.03 2.92 -22.67
N ASP A 89 16.56 2.40 -21.56
CA ASP A 89 18.00 2.36 -21.31
C ASP A 89 18.74 1.51 -22.37
N MET A 90 18.15 0.38 -22.78
CA MET A 90 18.73 -0.44 -23.86
C MET A 90 18.62 0.20 -25.23
N ILE A 91 17.46 0.78 -25.58
CA ILE A 91 17.29 1.46 -26.87
C ILE A 91 18.27 2.62 -27.01
N THR A 92 18.43 3.40 -25.93
CA THR A 92 19.39 4.52 -25.90
C THR A 92 20.82 4.01 -26.09
N GLY A 93 21.17 2.90 -25.43
CA GLY A 93 22.47 2.26 -25.62
C GLY A 93 22.70 1.78 -27.06
N PHE A 94 21.68 1.19 -27.72
CA PHE A 94 21.79 0.75 -29.11
C PHE A 94 21.96 1.93 -30.08
N TYR A 95 21.23 3.03 -29.88
CA TYR A 95 21.39 4.24 -30.68
C TYR A 95 22.74 4.93 -30.47
N GLN A 96 23.40 4.73 -29.32
CA GLN A 96 24.74 5.26 -29.08
C GLN A 96 25.84 4.41 -29.73
N LEU A 97 25.67 3.08 -29.77
CA LEU A 97 26.64 2.20 -30.42
C LEU A 97 26.47 2.15 -31.95
N LEU A 98 25.24 2.14 -32.48
CA LEU A 98 24.94 1.96 -33.91
C LEU A 98 25.66 0.77 -34.57
N GLU A 99 25.92 -0.30 -33.82
CA GLU A 99 26.61 -1.50 -34.28
C GLU A 99 25.61 -2.65 -34.54
N PRO A 100 25.89 -3.56 -35.49
CA PRO A 100 25.00 -4.69 -35.81
C PRO A 100 25.06 -5.82 -34.77
N LYS A 101 26.14 -5.91 -33.99
CA LYS A 101 26.32 -6.92 -32.94
C LYS A 101 26.66 -6.27 -31.62
N VAL A 102 25.86 -6.54 -30.60
CA VAL A 102 26.02 -5.96 -29.26
C VAL A 102 25.92 -7.01 -28.17
N THR A 103 26.72 -6.84 -27.13
CA THR A 103 26.70 -7.68 -25.93
C THR A 103 26.29 -6.85 -24.73
N ILE A 104 25.28 -7.30 -23.99
CA ILE A 104 24.75 -6.58 -22.81
C ILE A 104 25.23 -7.27 -21.54
N ARG A 105 25.74 -6.47 -20.59
CA ARG A 105 25.97 -6.86 -19.20
C ARG A 105 24.92 -6.24 -18.30
N CYS A 106 24.37 -7.06 -17.42
CA CYS A 106 23.38 -6.67 -16.44
C CYS A 106 23.69 -7.33 -15.10
N ARG A 107 22.90 -7.01 -14.07
CA ARG A 107 22.95 -7.70 -12.78
C ARG A 107 22.24 -9.05 -12.89
N GLN A 108 22.68 -10.04 -12.11
CA GLN A 108 22.11 -11.39 -12.10
C GLN A 108 20.59 -11.42 -11.85
N GLN A 109 20.06 -10.46 -11.07
CA GLN A 109 18.62 -10.37 -10.77
C GLN A 109 17.78 -9.82 -11.94
N ASP A 110 18.40 -9.10 -12.87
CA ASP A 110 17.71 -8.38 -13.94
C ASP A 110 17.71 -9.14 -15.27
N VAL A 111 18.33 -10.32 -15.32
CA VAL A 111 18.52 -11.11 -16.56
C VAL A 111 17.20 -11.41 -17.25
N GLU A 112 16.18 -11.86 -16.52
CA GLU A 112 14.85 -12.19 -17.09
C GLU A 112 14.15 -10.94 -17.66
N MET A 113 14.29 -9.80 -16.97
CA MET A 113 13.71 -8.53 -17.41
C MET A 113 14.39 -8.03 -18.69
N VAL A 114 15.73 -8.11 -18.73
CA VAL A 114 16.54 -7.70 -19.87
C VAL A 114 16.23 -8.59 -21.07
N GLN A 115 16.14 -9.92 -20.92
CA GLN A 115 15.76 -10.83 -22.00
C GLN A 115 14.42 -10.46 -22.63
N THR A 116 13.39 -10.23 -21.81
CA THR A 116 12.06 -9.83 -22.29
C THR A 116 12.09 -8.50 -23.03
N ALA A 117 12.86 -7.54 -22.54
CA ALA A 117 12.95 -6.22 -23.13
C ALA A 117 13.82 -6.21 -24.42
N VAL A 118 14.84 -7.08 -24.54
CA VAL A 118 15.60 -7.28 -25.79
C VAL A 118 14.68 -7.74 -26.92
N ILE A 119 13.83 -8.76 -26.68
CA ILE A 119 12.89 -9.27 -27.69
C ILE A 119 11.97 -8.15 -28.21
N LYS A 120 11.52 -7.27 -27.32
CA LYS A 120 10.64 -6.13 -27.67
C LYS A 120 11.39 -4.98 -28.34
N ASN A 121 12.70 -4.84 -28.12
CA ASN A 121 13.50 -3.72 -28.62
C ASN A 121 14.05 -3.94 -30.03
N ILE A 122 14.35 -5.19 -30.40
CA ILE A 122 14.80 -5.55 -31.76
C ILE A 122 13.87 -4.97 -32.85
N PRO A 123 12.53 -5.12 -32.81
CA PRO A 123 11.66 -4.58 -33.86
C PRO A 123 11.65 -3.05 -33.90
N ILE A 124 11.68 -2.37 -32.75
CA ILE A 124 11.69 -0.89 -32.67
C ILE A 124 12.97 -0.34 -33.27
N TYR A 125 14.10 -0.92 -32.91
CA TYR A 125 15.40 -0.51 -33.42
C TYR A 125 15.49 -0.74 -34.93
N LYS A 126 14.95 -1.88 -35.41
CA LYS A 126 14.86 -2.17 -36.84
C LYS A 126 13.97 -1.18 -37.59
N GLU A 127 12.87 -0.73 -37.01
CA GLU A 127 11.99 0.29 -37.61
C GLU A 127 12.69 1.65 -37.70
N ALA A 128 13.40 2.06 -36.65
CA ALA A 128 14.08 3.36 -36.59
C ALA A 128 15.34 3.43 -37.47
N VAL A 129 16.20 2.39 -37.44
CA VAL A 129 17.54 2.41 -38.07
C VAL A 129 17.58 1.60 -39.37
N LYS A 130 16.51 0.87 -39.70
CA LYS A 130 16.41 -0.04 -40.89
C LYS A 130 17.53 -1.08 -40.96
N SER A 131 18.22 -1.33 -39.85
CA SER A 131 19.35 -2.24 -39.73
C SER A 131 19.04 -3.36 -38.75
N ASN A 132 19.55 -4.56 -39.00
CA ASN A 132 19.39 -5.69 -38.09
C ASN A 132 20.41 -5.59 -36.94
N ILE A 133 19.98 -5.95 -35.74
CA ILE A 133 20.81 -5.98 -34.54
C ILE A 133 20.74 -7.36 -33.89
N ASP A 134 21.90 -7.97 -33.68
CA ASP A 134 22.08 -9.21 -32.93
C ASP A 134 22.51 -8.85 -31.50
N VAL A 135 21.62 -9.07 -30.55
CA VAL A 135 21.84 -8.77 -29.13
C VAL A 135 22.14 -10.07 -28.38
N ARG A 136 23.28 -10.13 -27.70
CA ARG A 136 23.66 -11.23 -26.79
C ARG A 136 23.75 -10.73 -25.36
N ILE A 137 23.33 -11.54 -24.39
CA ILE A 137 23.49 -11.23 -22.97
C ILE A 137 24.69 -12.04 -22.46
N ASP A 138 25.64 -11.37 -21.84
CA ASP A 138 26.80 -11.99 -21.20
C ASP A 138 26.33 -12.70 -19.91
N GLN A 139 26.47 -14.03 -19.87
CA GLN A 139 26.11 -14.85 -18.69
C GLN A 139 27.31 -15.19 -17.81
N GLU A 140 28.53 -14.81 -18.22
CA GLU A 140 29.75 -15.10 -17.48
C GLU A 140 30.21 -13.89 -16.66
N ARG A 141 29.95 -12.67 -17.17
CA ARG A 141 30.35 -11.42 -16.51
C ARG A 141 29.15 -10.53 -16.23
N PHE A 142 28.63 -10.62 -15.01
CA PHE A 142 27.57 -9.75 -14.51
C PHE A 142 28.12 -8.47 -13.88
N LEU A 143 27.27 -7.45 -13.80
CA LEU A 143 27.55 -6.26 -13.00
C LEU A 143 27.55 -6.60 -11.49
N PRO A 144 28.37 -5.90 -10.68
CA PRO A 144 28.37 -6.06 -9.23
C PRO A 144 26.97 -5.90 -8.62
N SER A 145 26.72 -6.62 -7.52
CA SER A 145 25.44 -6.56 -6.80
C SER A 145 25.22 -5.27 -6.04
N GLU A 146 26.27 -4.47 -5.82
CA GLU A 146 26.23 -3.16 -5.16
C GLU A 146 25.59 -2.08 -6.04
N ILE A 147 25.63 -2.26 -7.37
CA ILE A 147 25.10 -1.29 -8.32
C ILE A 147 23.56 -1.29 -8.24
N CYS A 148 22.98 -0.09 -8.16
CA CYS A 148 21.53 0.08 -8.04
C CYS A 148 20.74 -0.44 -9.26
N GLY A 149 21.38 -0.49 -10.43
CA GLY A 149 20.87 -1.12 -11.64
C GLY A 149 21.29 -0.42 -12.94
N GLY A 150 20.66 -0.86 -14.03
CA GLY A 150 20.92 -0.41 -15.40
C GLY A 150 21.70 -1.45 -16.21
N VAL A 151 22.12 -1.05 -17.41
CA VAL A 151 22.76 -1.94 -18.39
C VAL A 151 24.04 -1.33 -18.93
N GLU A 152 25.03 -2.18 -19.18
CA GLU A 152 26.20 -1.83 -19.97
C GLU A 152 26.13 -2.53 -21.31
N VAL A 153 26.33 -1.79 -22.39
CA VAL A 153 26.32 -2.32 -23.76
C VAL A 153 27.73 -2.27 -24.33
N TYR A 154 28.20 -3.39 -24.85
CA TYR A 154 29.50 -3.58 -25.47
C TYR A 154 29.34 -3.88 -26.96
N ASN A 155 30.32 -3.46 -27.76
CA ASN A 155 30.42 -3.91 -29.16
C ASN A 155 30.94 -5.36 -29.24
N ASP A 156 30.89 -5.95 -30.44
CA ASP A 156 31.39 -7.32 -30.71
C ASP A 156 32.86 -7.53 -30.27
N ASN A 157 33.67 -6.48 -30.38
CA ASN A 157 35.10 -6.50 -30.03
C ASN A 157 35.38 -6.22 -28.54
N GLY A 158 34.36 -5.89 -27.73
CA GLY A 158 34.49 -5.49 -26.34
C GLY A 158 35.30 -4.21 -26.08
N LYS A 159 35.64 -3.43 -27.11
CA LYS A 159 36.45 -2.20 -27.01
C LYS A 159 35.62 -0.97 -26.68
N ILE A 160 34.45 -0.86 -27.30
CA ILE A 160 33.55 0.27 -27.10
C ILE A 160 32.52 -0.18 -26.08
N LYS A 161 32.47 0.54 -24.95
CA LYS A 161 31.49 0.33 -23.89
C LYS A 161 30.62 1.57 -23.76
N VAL A 162 29.33 1.34 -23.61
CA VAL A 162 28.34 2.36 -23.25
C VAL A 162 27.73 1.93 -21.93
N SER A 163 28.11 2.62 -20.86
CA SER A 163 27.59 2.36 -19.51
C SER A 163 26.33 3.21 -19.29
N ASN A 164 25.16 2.58 -19.35
CA ASN A 164 23.87 3.21 -19.06
C ASN A 164 23.33 2.74 -17.70
N THR A 165 24.22 2.70 -16.70
CA THR A 165 23.87 2.45 -15.30
C THR A 165 23.26 3.69 -14.67
N LEU A 166 22.42 3.52 -13.65
CA LEU A 166 21.84 4.65 -12.91
C LEU A 166 22.90 5.56 -12.29
N GLU A 167 23.98 4.98 -11.77
CA GLU A 167 25.11 5.71 -11.17
C GLU A 167 25.82 6.59 -12.21
N SER A 168 26.22 6.02 -13.36
CA SER A 168 26.83 6.81 -14.45
C SER A 168 25.95 7.97 -14.90
N ARG A 169 24.63 7.76 -15.02
CA ARG A 169 23.68 8.82 -15.39
C ARG A 169 23.59 9.90 -14.31
N LEU A 170 23.50 9.49 -13.04
CA LEU A 170 23.45 10.40 -11.91
C LEU A 170 24.73 11.22 -11.81
N GLU A 171 25.88 10.60 -12.02
CA GLU A 171 27.18 11.27 -12.01
C GLU A 171 27.30 12.28 -13.14
N LEU A 172 26.90 11.92 -14.37
CA LEU A 172 26.86 12.85 -15.50
C LEU A 172 25.93 14.04 -15.24
N MET A 173 24.73 13.79 -14.70
CA MET A 173 23.79 14.84 -14.32
C MET A 173 24.33 15.70 -13.18
N ALA A 174 24.93 15.09 -12.17
CA ALA A 174 25.54 15.79 -11.06
C ALA A 174 26.60 16.75 -11.57
N HIS A 175 27.54 16.30 -12.42
CA HIS A 175 28.56 17.16 -13.01
C HIS A 175 27.97 18.36 -13.79
N GLN A 176 26.88 18.15 -14.53
CA GLN A 176 26.19 19.23 -15.23
C GLN A 176 25.48 20.21 -14.29
N MET A 177 24.87 19.71 -13.21
CA MET A 177 24.12 20.52 -12.24
C MET A 177 24.99 21.09 -11.10
N MET A 178 26.23 20.64 -10.96
CA MET A 178 27.18 21.10 -9.92
C MET A 178 27.33 22.63 -9.85
N PRO A 179 27.39 23.38 -10.98
CA PRO A 179 27.42 24.84 -10.93
C PRO A 179 26.20 25.45 -10.25
N GLU A 180 24.99 24.94 -10.54
CA GLU A 180 23.75 25.40 -9.94
C GLU A 180 23.66 25.03 -8.46
N ILE A 181 24.03 23.79 -8.12
CA ILE A 181 24.08 23.31 -6.72
C ILE A 181 25.05 24.17 -5.91
N ARG A 182 26.23 24.50 -6.47
CA ARG A 182 27.21 25.38 -5.82
C ARG A 182 26.62 26.78 -5.58
N VAL A 183 25.94 27.36 -6.56
CA VAL A 183 25.31 28.69 -6.43
C VAL A 183 24.20 28.67 -5.37
N ASN A 184 23.40 27.61 -5.31
CA ASN A 184 22.34 27.47 -4.32
C ASN A 184 22.87 27.26 -2.89
N LEU A 185 23.95 26.49 -2.72
CA LEU A 185 24.52 26.18 -1.41
C LEU A 185 25.41 27.30 -0.86
N PHE A 186 26.24 27.90 -1.71
CA PHE A 186 27.29 28.84 -1.29
C PHE A 186 27.05 30.29 -1.77
N GLY A 187 25.93 30.52 -2.45
CA GLY A 187 25.61 31.81 -3.05
C GLY A 187 26.31 32.04 -4.40
N ALA A 188 25.84 33.06 -5.11
CA ALA A 188 26.45 33.50 -6.37
C ALA A 188 27.85 34.08 -6.11
N ASN A 189 28.77 33.85 -7.05
CA ASN A 189 30.12 34.43 -6.96
C ASN A 189 30.04 35.96 -7.18
N PRO A 190 30.39 36.80 -6.18
CA PRO A 190 30.30 38.25 -6.31
C PRO A 190 31.22 38.83 -7.39
N ASN A 191 32.26 38.09 -7.80
CA ASN A 191 33.19 38.51 -8.85
C ASN A 191 32.78 38.05 -10.26
N ARG A 192 31.75 37.20 -10.41
CA ARG A 192 31.26 36.77 -11.73
C ARG A 192 30.20 37.77 -12.23
N LYS A 193 30.62 38.69 -13.10
CA LYS A 193 29.75 39.75 -13.66
C LYS A 193 28.94 39.34 -14.88
N PHE A 194 29.39 38.32 -15.64
CA PHE A 194 28.75 37.88 -16.88
C PHE A 194 28.45 36.37 -16.83
N MET A 195 27.31 35.99 -17.39
CA MET A 195 26.76 34.62 -17.40
C MET A 195 26.84 33.96 -18.78
N ASP A 196 27.46 34.63 -19.74
CA ASP A 196 27.66 34.16 -21.12
C ASP A 196 28.70 33.03 -21.22
#